data_AF-A0A8J2WEA3-F1
#
_entry.id   AF-A0A8J2WEA3-F1
#
_cell.length_a   1.000
_cell.length_b   1.000
_cell.length_c   1.000
_cell.angle_alpha   90.00
_cell.angle_beta   90.00
_cell.angle_gamma   90.00
#
_symmetry.space_group_name_H-M   'P 1'
#
loop_
_entity.id
_entity.type
_entity.pdbx_description
1 polymer ?
#
loop_
_entity_poly.entity_id
_entity_poly.type
_entity_poly.pdbx_seq_one_letter_code
_entity_poly.pdbx_strand_id
1 'polypeptide(L)'
;MLHYHKLRKAVEAVLEVEKLFGENMIAQYRTSAITTRIAMGSILIVTVNIGGLIVMYPVLKSYVTPNTDTLSITVALIISTLLNVMFDSTFLFIHLCYYIISHYIQLVLRNFNQEEEGYEQLISNRGTPRKESIESLRRNVKIFHYLCRASSELNDVFSLPAFFILTTKLLFVITVSYVFIYNFFHPNYFLEDYSMAFPYMFVMDSVRIFVLLASADMPVNQVRLLHERVTEISCTGSSQTSAENIATMSTLLQIDEDRIRLSAIGLFKVGIHLVPTVRLLKQAAHSRVMIQVAGMKNFQPPPDYSDIELPEKPKLQYKDKVPTYAPNMKPPKMAKRLNLMRGPEPIHTEFIHKQYGIVALCGGRLNYGHLEMIRMTINRKMDATKMFAVWRVDAPWQPLTRKGQGKRMGGGKGAIDHYVTPIKAGRVIVEVGGKCEFEQVFPFLNEVAHILPFKAKATSYQLMQDEKIEEQRLQAANINPYTPQYVIRNNMGGCHSWISPFDKKWFFKYV
;
A
#
# COMPACT_ATOMS: atom_id res chain seq x y z
N MET A 1 -23.65 -19.32 16.94
CA MET A 1 -23.47 -20.06 15.67
C MET A 1 -22.54 -19.33 14.69
N LEU A 2 -22.84 -18.11 14.23
CA LEU A 2 -22.03 -17.42 13.19
C LEU A 2 -20.56 -17.14 13.59
N HIS A 3 -20.34 -16.65 14.81
CA HIS A 3 -18.99 -16.32 15.32
C HIS A 3 -18.09 -17.56 15.49
N TYR A 4 -18.68 -18.71 15.84
CA TYR A 4 -17.94 -19.97 16.00
C TYR A 4 -17.39 -20.49 14.67
N HIS A 5 -18.15 -20.33 13.58
CA HIS A 5 -17.71 -20.75 12.25
C HIS A 5 -16.53 -19.91 11.73
N LYS A 6 -16.54 -18.59 11.98
CA LYS A 6 -15.42 -17.70 11.64
C LYS A 6 -14.17 -17.98 12.46
N LEU A 7 -14.33 -18.18 13.78
CA LEU A 7 -13.22 -18.57 14.65
C LEU A 7 -12.59 -19.91 14.21
N ARG A 8 -13.42 -20.88 13.84
CA ARG A 8 -12.95 -22.16 13.28
C ARG A 8 -12.14 -21.97 12.00
N LYS A 9 -12.60 -21.13 11.07
CA LYS A 9 -11.85 -20.79 9.85
C LYS A 9 -10.51 -20.11 10.15
N ALA A 10 -10.47 -19.24 11.15
CA ALA A 10 -9.22 -18.60 11.58
C ALA A 10 -8.23 -19.63 12.12
N VAL A 11 -8.70 -20.56 12.96
CA VAL A 11 -7.87 -21.67 13.49
C VAL A 11 -7.41 -22.59 12.38
N GLU A 12 -8.29 -22.97 11.44
CA GLU A 12 -7.93 -23.78 10.27
C GLU A 12 -6.85 -23.10 9.42
N ALA A 13 -6.94 -21.78 9.21
CA ALA A 13 -5.91 -21.02 8.49
C ALA A 13 -4.56 -21.00 9.23
N VAL A 14 -4.54 -20.87 10.56
CA VAL A 14 -3.30 -20.95 11.36
C VAL A 14 -2.72 -22.37 11.34
N LEU A 15 -3.56 -23.41 11.38
CA LEU A 15 -3.10 -24.79 11.24
C LEU A 15 -2.51 -25.07 9.86
N GLU A 16 -3.04 -24.46 8.80
CA GLU A 16 -2.44 -24.52 7.47
C GLU A 16 -1.08 -23.82 7.42
N VAL A 17 -0.91 -22.70 8.14
CA VAL A 17 0.40 -22.06 8.31
C VAL A 17 1.39 -22.99 9.01
N GLU A 18 0.99 -23.64 10.10
CA GLU A 18 1.84 -24.60 10.82
C GLU A 18 2.25 -25.78 9.93
N LYS A 19 1.33 -26.33 9.13
CA LYS A 19 1.65 -27.39 8.14
C LYS A 19 2.69 -26.94 7.11
N LEU A 20 2.66 -25.67 6.69
CA LEU A 20 3.58 -25.13 5.69
C LEU A 20 4.99 -24.84 6.26
N PHE A 21 5.12 -24.56 7.56
CA PHE A 21 6.41 -24.37 8.22
C PHE A 21 7.15 -25.70 8.51
N GLY A 22 6.40 -26.79 8.72
CA GLY A 22 6.95 -28.12 9.02
C GLY A 22 7.34 -28.32 10.50
N GLU A 23 7.34 -29.58 10.95
CA GLU A 23 7.47 -29.91 12.39
C GLU A 23 8.81 -29.50 13.01
N ASN A 24 9.90 -29.56 12.25
CA ASN A 24 11.26 -29.24 12.74
C ASN A 24 11.45 -27.75 13.04
N MET A 25 10.91 -26.87 12.20
CA MET A 25 10.96 -25.42 12.41
C MET A 25 10.10 -25.02 13.60
N ILE A 26 8.94 -25.66 13.77
CA ILE A 26 8.03 -25.38 14.89
C ILE A 26 8.64 -25.81 16.22
N ALA A 27 9.29 -26.98 16.27
CA ALA A 27 9.91 -27.52 17.48
C ALA A 27 11.04 -26.62 18.04
N GLN A 28 11.80 -25.95 17.16
CA GLN A 28 12.90 -25.06 17.56
C GLN A 28 12.41 -23.78 18.27
N TYR A 29 11.15 -23.38 18.05
CA TYR A 29 10.61 -22.10 18.56
C TYR A 29 9.39 -22.25 19.50
N ARG A 30 8.86 -23.46 19.72
CA ARG A 30 7.63 -23.70 20.50
C ARG A 30 7.75 -23.47 22.02
N THR A 31 8.95 -23.38 22.61
CA THR A 31 9.10 -23.79 24.01
C THR A 31 9.26 -22.71 25.07
N SER A 32 9.37 -21.41 24.76
CA SER A 32 9.48 -20.39 25.83
C SER A 32 8.64 -19.12 25.67
N ALA A 33 8.50 -18.53 24.48
CA ALA A 33 7.95 -17.17 24.39
C ALA A 33 6.42 -17.06 24.57
N ILE A 34 5.64 -18.01 24.04
CA ILE A 34 4.17 -17.94 24.08
C ILE A 34 3.64 -18.38 25.45
N THR A 35 4.14 -19.52 25.94
CA THR A 35 3.75 -20.08 27.24
C THR A 35 4.12 -19.16 28.40
N THR A 36 5.30 -18.52 28.36
CA THR A 36 5.69 -17.50 29.37
C THR A 36 4.80 -16.27 29.33
N ARG A 37 4.40 -15.79 28.15
CA ARG A 37 3.50 -14.63 28.03
C ARG A 37 2.08 -14.93 28.52
N ILE A 38 1.59 -16.14 28.27
CA ILE A 38 0.31 -16.60 28.84
C ILE A 38 0.39 -16.66 30.37
N ALA A 39 1.46 -17.24 30.91
CA ALA A 39 1.66 -17.31 32.37
C ALA A 39 1.77 -15.91 33.00
N MET A 40 2.59 -15.02 32.43
CA MET A 40 2.76 -13.64 32.89
C MET A 40 1.46 -12.84 32.78
N GLY A 41 0.70 -13.02 31.69
CA GLY A 41 -0.60 -12.37 31.50
C GLY A 41 -1.62 -12.81 32.55
N SER A 42 -1.71 -14.11 32.82
CA SER A 42 -2.59 -14.65 33.87
C SER A 42 -2.21 -14.17 35.26
N ILE A 43 -0.91 -14.13 35.59
CA ILE A 43 -0.40 -13.59 36.85
C ILE A 43 -0.79 -12.11 36.98
N LEU A 44 -0.57 -11.31 35.94
CA LEU A 44 -0.90 -9.89 35.95
C LEU A 44 -2.40 -9.63 36.17
N ILE A 45 -3.28 -10.39 35.53
CA ILE A 45 -4.75 -10.28 35.74
C ILE A 45 -5.09 -10.51 37.20
N VAL A 46 -4.55 -11.57 37.80
CA VAL A 46 -4.83 -11.92 39.19
C VAL A 46 -4.30 -10.83 40.13
N THR A 47 -3.07 -10.35 39.93
CA THR A 47 -2.46 -9.29 40.76
C THR A 47 -3.24 -7.97 40.68
N VAL A 48 -3.68 -7.56 39.49
CA VAL A 48 -4.43 -6.31 39.29
C VAL A 48 -5.82 -6.39 39.93
N ASN A 49 -6.50 -7.55 39.85
CA ASN A 49 -7.82 -7.71 40.46
C ASN A 49 -7.73 -7.80 42.00
N ILE A 50 -6.68 -8.44 42.54
CA ILE A 50 -6.40 -8.45 43.98
C ILE A 50 -6.08 -7.03 44.47
N GLY A 51 -5.23 -6.28 43.76
CA GLY A 51 -4.92 -4.88 44.10
C GLY A 51 -6.16 -3.99 44.09
N GLY A 52 -7.06 -4.20 43.12
CA GLY A 52 -8.33 -3.47 43.05
C GLY A 52 -9.25 -3.77 44.23
N LEU A 53 -9.30 -5.03 44.67
CA LEU A 53 -10.07 -5.43 45.85
C LEU A 53 -9.53 -4.76 47.13
N ILE A 54 -8.20 -4.71 47.31
CA ILE A 54 -7.56 -4.07 48.47
C ILE A 54 -7.87 -2.57 48.51
N VAL A 55 -7.77 -1.89 47.37
CA VAL A 55 -8.01 -0.45 47.26
C VAL A 55 -9.50 -0.10 47.41
N MET A 56 -10.41 -0.99 47.01
CA MET A 56 -11.86 -0.81 47.14
C MET A 56 -12.43 -1.26 48.49
N TYR A 57 -11.64 -1.92 49.34
CA TYR A 57 -12.09 -2.40 50.65
C TYR A 57 -12.55 -1.27 51.61
N PRO A 58 -11.83 -0.14 51.76
CA PRO A 58 -12.26 0.97 52.62
C PRO A 58 -13.58 1.58 52.16
N VAL A 59 -13.71 1.75 50.84
CA VAL A 59 -14.92 2.24 50.17
C VAL A 59 -16.13 1.38 50.51
N LEU A 60 -15.97 0.06 50.43
CA LEU A 60 -17.06 -0.85 50.71
C LEU A 60 -17.47 -0.80 52.17
N LYS A 61 -16.50 -0.69 53.09
CA LYS A 61 -16.73 -0.57 54.54
C LYS A 61 -17.60 0.65 54.88
N SER A 62 -17.44 1.77 54.19
CA SER A 62 -18.23 2.99 54.41
C SER A 62 -19.67 2.89 53.90
N TYR A 63 -19.97 1.97 52.96
CA TYR A 63 -21.34 1.71 52.46
C TYR A 63 -22.11 0.67 53.29
N VAL A 64 -21.45 -0.07 54.19
CA VAL A 64 -22.11 -1.09 55.02
C VAL A 64 -22.91 -0.41 56.12
N THR A 65 -24.24 -0.49 56.03
CA THR A 65 -25.13 -0.14 57.14
C THR A 65 -25.07 -1.23 58.22
N PRO A 66 -25.29 -0.92 59.51
CA PRO A 66 -25.12 -1.90 60.59
C PRO A 66 -26.08 -3.11 60.54
N ASN A 67 -27.07 -3.12 59.64
CA ASN A 67 -28.11 -4.15 59.53
C ASN A 67 -28.02 -5.06 58.28
N THR A 68 -26.96 -4.95 57.47
CA THR A 68 -26.79 -5.82 56.29
C THR A 68 -25.96 -7.06 56.60
N ASP A 69 -26.45 -8.23 56.19
CA ASP A 69 -25.73 -9.50 56.31
C ASP A 69 -24.36 -9.41 55.63
N THR A 70 -23.29 -9.51 56.44
CA THR A 70 -21.89 -9.50 55.99
C THR A 70 -21.62 -10.56 54.91
N LEU A 71 -22.38 -11.66 54.95
CA LEU A 71 -22.34 -12.73 53.96
C LEU A 71 -22.85 -12.29 52.57
N SER A 72 -23.87 -11.46 52.49
CA SER A 72 -24.41 -10.96 51.21
C SER A 72 -23.42 -10.01 50.51
N ILE A 73 -22.77 -9.13 51.29
CA ILE A 73 -21.79 -8.15 50.77
C ILE A 73 -20.53 -8.85 50.27
N THR A 74 -20.03 -9.84 51.02
CA THR A 74 -18.88 -10.65 50.60
C THR A 74 -19.17 -11.47 49.35
N VAL A 75 -20.38 -12.02 49.21
CA VAL A 75 -20.81 -12.70 47.98
C VAL A 75 -20.89 -11.73 46.80
N ALA A 76 -21.46 -10.54 46.98
CA ALA A 76 -21.55 -9.53 45.92
C ALA A 76 -20.16 -9.05 45.43
N LEU A 77 -19.20 -8.89 46.34
CA LEU A 77 -17.80 -8.59 46.01
C LEU A 77 -17.13 -9.70 45.22
N ILE A 78 -17.33 -10.95 45.63
CA ILE A 78 -16.77 -12.11 44.92
C ILE A 78 -17.34 -12.19 43.50
N ILE A 79 -18.65 -11.96 43.33
CA ILE A 79 -19.28 -11.93 42.01
C ILE A 79 -18.70 -10.80 41.15
N SER A 80 -18.53 -9.60 41.72
CA SER A 80 -17.97 -8.44 41.00
C SER A 80 -16.50 -8.66 40.59
N THR A 81 -15.68 -9.25 41.48
CA THR A 81 -14.28 -9.57 41.15
C THR A 81 -14.19 -10.68 40.11
N LEU A 82 -15.03 -11.72 40.19
CA LEU A 82 -15.12 -12.77 39.17
C LEU A 82 -15.51 -12.21 37.81
N LEU A 83 -16.48 -11.29 37.76
CA LEU A 83 -16.90 -10.63 36.52
C LEU A 83 -15.75 -9.82 35.90
N ASN A 84 -14.99 -9.07 36.72
CA ASN A 84 -13.82 -8.32 36.25
C ASN A 84 -12.70 -9.23 35.73
N VAL A 85 -12.42 -10.35 36.42
CA VAL A 85 -11.48 -11.36 35.96
C VAL A 85 -11.94 -11.98 34.63
N MET A 86 -13.23 -12.25 34.46
CA MET A 86 -13.78 -12.71 33.19
C MET A 86 -13.52 -11.70 32.07
N PHE A 87 -13.81 -10.42 32.27
CA PHE A 87 -13.52 -9.40 31.27
C PHE A 87 -12.02 -9.30 30.97
N ASP A 88 -11.15 -9.23 31.98
CA ASP A 88 -9.70 -9.17 31.80
C ASP A 88 -9.14 -10.42 31.09
N SER A 89 -9.73 -11.60 31.33
CA SER A 89 -9.37 -12.82 30.59
C SER A 89 -9.75 -12.76 29.11
N THR A 90 -10.87 -12.11 28.77
CA THR A 90 -11.26 -11.91 27.36
C THR A 90 -10.32 -10.94 26.64
N PHE A 91 -9.83 -9.90 27.33
CA PHE A 91 -8.80 -9.00 26.80
C PHE A 91 -7.49 -9.75 26.51
N LEU A 92 -7.02 -10.55 27.47
CA LEU A 92 -5.80 -11.33 27.30
C LEU A 92 -5.94 -12.32 26.14
N PHE A 93 -7.10 -12.95 26.00
CA PHE A 93 -7.38 -13.85 24.88
C PHE A 93 -7.29 -13.13 23.53
N ILE A 94 -7.93 -11.96 23.38
CA ILE A 94 -7.85 -11.15 22.16
C ILE A 94 -6.39 -10.75 21.86
N HIS A 95 -5.65 -10.28 22.88
CA HIS A 95 -4.24 -9.92 22.74
C HIS A 95 -3.38 -11.10 22.27
N LEU A 96 -3.59 -12.29 22.85
CA LEU A 96 -2.86 -13.50 22.48
C LEU A 96 -3.13 -13.94 21.04
N CYS A 97 -4.38 -13.86 20.57
CA CYS A 97 -4.72 -14.18 19.19
C CYS A 97 -3.96 -13.31 18.18
N TYR A 98 -3.89 -12.00 18.41
CA TYR A 98 -3.11 -11.10 17.54
C TYR A 98 -1.60 -11.24 17.73
N TYR A 99 -1.15 -11.59 18.94
CA TYR A 99 0.25 -11.91 19.20
C TYR A 99 0.73 -13.12 18.42
N ILE A 100 -0.06 -14.19 18.36
CA ILE A 100 0.27 -15.40 17.60
C ILE A 100 0.46 -15.06 16.12
N ILE A 101 -0.46 -14.28 15.53
CA ILE A 101 -0.33 -13.85 14.13
C ILE A 101 0.92 -12.99 13.92
N SER A 102 1.14 -12.00 14.78
CA SER A 102 2.32 -11.13 14.73
C SER A 102 3.62 -11.93 14.85
N HIS A 103 3.64 -12.95 15.71
CA HIS A 103 4.81 -13.81 15.92
C HIS A 103 5.10 -14.66 14.68
N TYR A 104 4.07 -15.20 14.02
CA TYR A 104 4.24 -15.91 12.76
C TYR A 104 4.71 -14.99 11.62
N ILE A 105 4.24 -13.73 11.56
CA ILE A 105 4.75 -12.75 10.59
C ILE A 105 6.23 -12.44 10.84
N GLN A 106 6.65 -12.30 12.10
CA GLN A 106 8.07 -12.13 12.45
C GLN A 106 8.92 -13.34 12.06
N LEU A 107 8.37 -14.56 12.19
CA LEU A 107 9.04 -15.78 11.76
C LEU A 107 9.26 -15.79 10.24
N VAL A 108 8.24 -15.39 9.46
CA VAL A 108 8.37 -15.20 8.01
C VAL A 108 9.47 -14.19 7.68
N LEU A 109 9.47 -13.03 8.35
CA LEU A 109 10.47 -11.98 8.13
C LEU A 109 11.90 -12.47 8.42
N ARG A 110 12.07 -13.26 9.48
CA ARG A 110 13.39 -13.79 9.84
C ARG A 110 13.88 -14.88 8.88
N ASN A 111 12.98 -15.70 8.34
CA ASN A 111 13.31 -16.65 7.28
C ASN A 111 13.81 -15.93 6.02
N PHE A 112 13.22 -14.79 5.65
CA PHE A 112 13.72 -13.96 4.55
C PHE A 112 15.18 -13.52 4.78
N ASN A 113 15.52 -13.08 5.99
CA ASN A 113 16.88 -12.64 6.32
C ASN A 113 17.90 -13.80 6.29
N GLN A 114 17.53 -14.98 6.79
CA GLN A 114 18.42 -16.16 6.77
C GLN A 114 18.67 -16.66 5.34
N GLU A 115 17.68 -16.58 4.46
CA GLU A 115 17.85 -16.90 3.04
C GLU A 115 18.82 -15.91 2.38
N GLU A 116 18.73 -14.61 2.67
CA GLU A 116 19.61 -13.55 2.14
C GLU A 116 21.09 -13.74 2.50
N GLU A 117 21.40 -14.01 3.78
CA GLU A 117 22.76 -14.32 4.23
C GLU A 117 23.33 -15.58 3.56
N GLY A 118 22.48 -16.58 3.28
CA GLY A 118 22.84 -17.77 2.53
C GLY A 118 23.12 -17.49 1.04
N TYR A 119 22.36 -16.59 0.41
CA TYR A 119 22.60 -16.17 -0.97
C TYR A 119 23.92 -15.42 -1.13
N GLU A 120 24.27 -14.51 -0.22
CA GLU A 120 25.55 -13.81 -0.26
C GLU A 120 26.75 -14.78 -0.16
N GLN A 121 26.64 -15.82 0.67
CA GLN A 121 27.67 -16.87 0.77
C GLN A 121 27.72 -17.78 -0.47
N LEU A 122 26.57 -18.11 -1.07
CA LEU A 122 26.46 -18.97 -2.26
C LEU A 122 26.85 -18.28 -3.57
N ILE A 123 26.70 -16.96 -3.69
CA ILE A 123 27.17 -16.20 -4.87
C ILE A 123 28.70 -16.30 -5.01
N SER A 124 29.44 -16.58 -3.93
CA SER A 124 30.89 -16.85 -3.99
C SER A 124 31.24 -18.21 -4.61
N ASN A 125 30.34 -19.20 -4.54
CA ASN A 125 30.60 -20.58 -5.01
C ASN A 125 29.62 -20.95 -6.13
N ARG A 126 30.11 -20.94 -7.37
CA ARG A 126 29.35 -21.24 -8.61
C ARG A 126 28.49 -22.50 -8.48
N GLY A 127 27.19 -22.34 -8.22
CA GLY A 127 26.18 -23.40 -8.23
C GLY A 127 24.79 -22.83 -8.50
N THR A 128 23.91 -23.60 -9.12
CA THR A 128 22.53 -23.23 -9.51
C THR A 128 21.52 -23.44 -8.36
N PRO A 129 20.98 -22.38 -7.71
CA PRO A 129 20.04 -22.49 -6.59
C PRO A 129 18.61 -22.05 -6.94
N ARG A 130 18.37 -21.71 -8.22
CA ARG A 130 17.26 -20.84 -8.61
C ARG A 130 15.87 -21.47 -8.43
N LYS A 131 15.74 -22.80 -8.45
CA LYS A 131 14.42 -23.46 -8.35
C LYS A 131 13.91 -23.58 -6.91
N GLU A 132 14.80 -23.93 -5.98
CA GLU A 132 14.47 -24.02 -4.54
C GLU A 132 14.12 -22.65 -3.95
N SER A 133 14.79 -21.58 -4.42
CA SER A 133 14.50 -20.18 -4.05
C SER A 133 13.09 -19.70 -4.41
N ILE A 134 12.57 -20.15 -5.55
CA ILE A 134 11.26 -19.75 -6.05
C ILE A 134 10.17 -20.52 -5.30
N GLU A 135 10.47 -21.77 -4.93
CA GLU A 135 9.58 -22.59 -4.11
C GLU A 135 9.50 -22.11 -2.65
N SER A 136 10.61 -21.63 -2.06
CA SER A 136 10.60 -21.00 -0.72
C SER A 136 9.80 -19.69 -0.72
N LEU A 137 10.03 -18.81 -1.71
CA LEU A 137 9.28 -17.57 -1.85
C LEU A 137 7.78 -17.82 -2.05
N ARG A 138 7.40 -18.78 -2.91
CA ARG A 138 6.00 -19.16 -3.14
C ARG A 138 5.36 -19.74 -1.87
N ARG A 139 6.12 -20.46 -1.04
CA ARG A 139 5.67 -20.98 0.26
C ARG A 139 5.41 -19.83 1.24
N ASN A 140 6.32 -18.86 1.33
CA ASN A 140 6.19 -17.69 2.20
C ASN A 140 4.98 -16.81 1.80
N VAL A 141 4.73 -16.63 0.51
CA VAL A 141 3.53 -15.90 0.00
C VAL A 141 2.24 -16.61 0.42
N LYS A 142 2.19 -17.95 0.33
CA LYS A 142 1.04 -18.73 0.78
C LYS A 142 0.82 -18.58 2.29
N ILE A 143 1.89 -18.72 3.09
CA ILE A 143 1.85 -18.53 4.54
C ILE A 143 1.26 -17.15 4.88
N PHE A 144 1.76 -16.11 4.23
CA PHE A 144 1.30 -14.75 4.47
C PHE A 144 -0.18 -14.55 4.09
N HIS A 145 -0.63 -15.13 2.98
CA HIS A 145 -2.03 -15.11 2.59
C HIS A 145 -2.95 -15.78 3.63
N TYR A 146 -2.53 -16.93 4.19
CA TYR A 146 -3.27 -17.59 5.27
C TYR A 146 -3.28 -16.77 6.57
N LEU A 147 -2.17 -16.11 6.92
CA LEU A 147 -2.11 -15.21 8.08
C LEU A 147 -3.04 -14.00 7.92
N CYS A 148 -3.09 -13.39 6.73
CA CYS A 148 -4.00 -12.28 6.43
C CYS A 148 -5.47 -12.73 6.49
N ARG A 149 -5.77 -13.92 5.97
CA ARG A 149 -7.11 -14.52 6.09
C ARG A 149 -7.49 -14.79 7.54
N ALA A 150 -6.59 -15.37 8.34
CA ALA A 150 -6.82 -15.60 9.76
C ALA A 150 -7.08 -14.27 10.50
N SER A 151 -6.27 -13.25 10.24
CA SER A 151 -6.44 -11.92 10.82
C SER A 151 -7.79 -11.29 10.46
N SER A 152 -8.22 -11.40 9.20
CA SER A 152 -9.52 -10.88 8.75
C SER A 152 -10.70 -11.58 9.45
N GLU A 153 -10.64 -12.90 9.59
CA GLU A 153 -11.70 -13.68 10.26
C GLU A 153 -11.75 -13.38 11.78
N LEU A 154 -10.60 -13.15 12.42
CA LEU A 154 -10.56 -12.73 13.83
C LEU A 154 -11.05 -11.30 14.02
N ASN A 155 -10.73 -10.41 13.10
CA ASN A 155 -11.21 -9.02 13.12
C ASN A 155 -12.75 -8.97 13.06
N ASP A 156 -13.35 -9.77 12.19
CA ASP A 156 -14.81 -9.91 12.11
C ASP A 156 -15.44 -10.42 13.42
N VAL A 157 -14.74 -11.25 14.18
CA VAL A 157 -15.23 -11.79 15.46
C VAL A 157 -15.02 -10.83 16.61
N PHE A 158 -13.88 -10.15 16.67
CA PHE A 158 -13.47 -9.33 17.81
C PHE A 158 -13.79 -7.84 17.66
N SER A 159 -14.12 -7.34 16.46
CA SER A 159 -14.37 -5.92 16.23
C SER A 159 -15.45 -5.32 17.12
N LEU A 160 -16.62 -5.97 17.20
CA LEU A 160 -17.75 -5.47 17.98
C LEU A 160 -17.55 -5.63 19.50
N PRO A 161 -17.09 -6.78 20.03
CA PRO A 161 -16.73 -6.88 21.44
C PRO A 161 -15.62 -5.92 21.86
N ALA A 162 -14.55 -5.77 21.05
CA ALA A 162 -13.46 -4.85 21.36
C ALA A 162 -13.92 -3.39 21.37
N PHE A 163 -14.82 -3.00 20.45
CA PHE A 163 -15.42 -1.66 20.45
C PHE A 163 -16.29 -1.41 21.68
N PHE A 164 -17.14 -2.36 22.05
CA PHE A 164 -17.97 -2.27 23.25
C PHE A 164 -17.10 -2.14 24.51
N ILE A 165 -16.07 -2.96 24.62
CA ILE A 165 -15.12 -2.95 25.73
C ILE A 165 -14.33 -1.62 25.79
N LEU A 166 -13.88 -1.12 24.64
CA LEU A 166 -13.15 0.15 24.57
C LEU A 166 -14.01 1.35 24.94
N THR A 167 -15.24 1.41 24.42
CA THR A 167 -16.18 2.51 24.67
C THR A 167 -16.62 2.54 26.14
N THR A 168 -16.94 1.38 26.72
CA THR A 168 -17.28 1.27 28.15
C THR A 168 -16.12 1.67 29.05
N LYS A 169 -14.88 1.23 28.75
CA LYS A 169 -13.69 1.61 29.53
C LYS A 169 -13.32 3.09 29.37
N LEU A 170 -13.47 3.66 28.18
CA LEU A 170 -13.26 5.09 27.97
C LEU A 170 -14.24 5.94 28.78
N LEU A 171 -15.53 5.60 28.71
CA LEU A 171 -16.56 6.29 29.47
C LEU A 171 -16.31 6.19 30.97
N PHE A 172 -15.82 5.04 31.43
CA PHE A 172 -15.43 4.83 32.83
C PHE A 172 -14.22 5.69 33.22
N VAL A 173 -13.16 5.76 32.41
CA VAL A 173 -11.99 6.62 32.66
C VAL A 173 -12.39 8.10 32.70
N ILE A 174 -13.26 8.56 31.80
CA ILE A 174 -13.77 9.94 31.79
C ILE A 174 -14.57 10.23 33.06
N THR A 175 -15.46 9.32 33.44
CA THR A 175 -16.27 9.46 34.67
C THR A 175 -15.39 9.51 35.92
N VAL A 176 -14.40 8.61 36.04
CA VAL A 176 -13.47 8.58 37.18
C VAL A 176 -12.60 9.83 37.22
N SER A 177 -12.11 10.30 36.06
CA SER A 177 -11.33 11.54 35.98
C SER A 177 -12.16 12.76 36.37
N TYR A 178 -13.43 12.84 35.93
CA TYR A 178 -14.35 13.90 36.33
C TYR A 178 -14.59 13.90 37.84
N VAL A 179 -14.87 12.73 38.43
CA VAL A 179 -15.10 12.59 39.88
C VAL A 179 -13.85 12.98 40.67
N PHE A 180 -12.66 12.59 40.21
CA PHE A 180 -11.39 12.96 40.83
C PHE A 180 -11.17 14.48 40.81
N ILE A 181 -11.39 15.13 39.66
CA ILE A 181 -11.27 16.59 39.51
C ILE A 181 -12.33 17.31 40.35
N TYR A 182 -13.56 16.81 40.36
CA TYR A 182 -14.65 17.36 41.17
C TYR A 182 -14.33 17.31 42.66
N ASN A 183 -13.79 16.19 43.15
CA ASN A 183 -13.35 16.04 44.54
C ASN A 183 -12.22 17.03 44.90
N PHE A 184 -11.33 17.34 43.96
CA PHE A 184 -10.26 18.32 44.16
C PHE A 184 -10.78 19.74 44.41
N PHE A 185 -11.86 20.13 43.72
CA PHE A 185 -12.47 21.46 43.88
C PHE A 185 -13.51 21.52 45.01
N HIS A 186 -14.19 20.41 45.29
CA HIS A 186 -15.23 20.30 46.31
C HIS A 186 -14.90 19.15 47.26
N PRO A 187 -14.13 19.41 48.33
CA PRO A 187 -13.79 18.37 49.30
C PRO A 187 -15.05 17.86 49.98
N ASN A 188 -15.37 16.59 49.74
CA ASN A 188 -16.48 15.90 50.38
C ASN A 188 -15.90 14.78 51.25
N TYR A 189 -16.28 14.72 52.53
CA TYR A 189 -15.87 13.66 53.46
C TYR A 189 -16.14 12.26 52.88
N PHE A 190 -17.26 12.12 52.15
CA PHE A 190 -17.60 10.88 51.46
C PHE A 190 -16.61 10.51 50.35
N LEU A 191 -15.98 11.45 49.64
CA LEU A 191 -15.05 11.18 48.54
C LEU A 191 -13.58 11.09 48.99
N GLU A 192 -13.25 11.54 50.20
CA GLU A 192 -11.90 11.42 50.79
C GLU A 192 -11.52 9.96 51.07
N ASP A 193 -12.48 9.14 51.52
CA ASP A 193 -12.33 7.68 51.67
C ASP A 193 -11.97 6.97 50.35
N TYR A 194 -12.23 7.62 49.20
CA TYR A 194 -12.07 7.08 47.85
C TYR A 194 -10.81 7.63 47.16
N SER A 195 -10.02 8.46 47.86
CA SER A 195 -8.89 9.20 47.28
C SER A 195 -7.86 8.34 46.57
N MET A 196 -7.60 7.12 47.06
CA MET A 196 -6.66 6.17 46.45
C MET A 196 -7.30 5.24 45.42
N ALA A 197 -8.63 5.08 45.46
CA ALA A 197 -9.38 4.24 44.53
C ALA A 197 -9.51 4.86 43.14
N PHE A 198 -9.77 6.16 43.06
CA PHE A 198 -9.86 6.87 41.79
C PHE A 198 -8.56 6.85 40.95
N PRO A 199 -7.36 7.19 41.49
CA PRO A 199 -6.13 7.13 40.71
C PRO A 199 -5.75 5.69 40.34
N TYR A 200 -6.02 4.72 41.21
CA TYR A 200 -5.80 3.30 40.90
C TYR A 200 -6.63 2.84 39.68
N MET A 201 -7.94 3.10 39.72
CA MET A 201 -8.85 2.73 38.63
C MET A 201 -8.51 3.48 37.34
N PHE A 202 -8.19 4.77 37.43
CA PHE A 202 -7.77 5.58 36.29
C PHE A 202 -6.51 5.01 35.62
N VAL A 203 -5.46 4.71 36.39
CA VAL A 203 -4.21 4.18 35.85
C VAL A 203 -4.42 2.80 35.25
N MET A 204 -5.11 1.89 35.95
CA MET A 204 -5.31 0.52 35.47
C MET A 204 -6.17 0.47 34.20
N ASP A 205 -7.28 1.21 34.13
CA ASP A 205 -8.12 1.23 32.94
C ASP A 205 -7.48 1.99 31.77
N SER A 206 -6.65 3.00 32.04
CA SER A 206 -5.83 3.65 31.00
C SER A 206 -4.79 2.69 30.41
N VAL A 207 -4.12 1.90 31.26
CA VAL A 207 -3.17 0.87 30.82
C VAL A 207 -3.89 -0.21 30.02
N ARG A 208 -5.09 -0.67 30.44
CA ARG A 208 -5.91 -1.65 29.69
C ARG A 208 -6.29 -1.14 28.30
N ILE A 209 -6.75 0.12 28.19
CA ILE A 209 -7.06 0.75 26.90
C ILE A 209 -5.80 0.80 26.01
N PHE A 210 -4.66 1.20 26.58
CA PHE A 210 -3.40 1.25 25.84
C PHE A 210 -2.95 -0.12 25.34
N VAL A 211 -3.04 -1.17 26.17
CA VAL A 211 -2.71 -2.54 25.79
C VAL A 211 -3.62 -3.06 24.68
N LEU A 212 -4.93 -2.80 24.75
CA LEU A 212 -5.87 -3.16 23.69
C LEU A 212 -5.52 -2.48 22.37
N LEU A 213 -5.26 -1.17 22.39
CA LEU A 213 -4.87 -0.40 21.20
C LEU A 213 -3.53 -0.88 20.62
N ALA A 214 -2.54 -1.12 21.47
CA ALA A 214 -1.23 -1.64 21.06
C ALA A 214 -1.34 -3.04 20.46
N SER A 215 -2.23 -3.89 20.97
CA SER A 215 -2.46 -5.24 20.44
C SER A 215 -3.06 -5.23 19.03
N ALA A 216 -3.97 -4.30 18.75
CA ALA A 216 -4.60 -4.13 17.44
C ALA A 216 -3.62 -3.56 16.39
N ASP A 217 -2.67 -2.74 16.83
CA ASP A 217 -1.62 -2.14 15.97
C ASP A 217 -0.46 -3.12 15.66
N MET A 218 -0.29 -4.16 16.48
CA MET A 218 0.85 -5.07 16.41
C MET A 218 0.98 -5.81 15.06
N PRO A 219 -0.06 -6.49 14.52
CA PRO A 219 0.07 -7.17 13.23
C PRO A 219 0.29 -6.17 12.08
N VAL A 220 -0.35 -4.99 12.13
CA VAL A 220 -0.21 -3.94 11.10
C VAL A 220 1.22 -3.42 11.03
N ASN A 221 1.84 -3.15 12.18
CA ASN A 221 3.23 -2.68 12.22
C ASN A 221 4.20 -3.74 11.68
N GLN A 222 3.96 -5.02 11.95
CA GLN A 222 4.81 -6.10 11.41
C GLN A 222 4.61 -6.30 9.90
N VAL A 223 3.38 -6.15 9.40
CA VAL A 223 3.10 -6.17 7.95
C VAL A 223 3.73 -4.97 7.25
N ARG A 224 3.67 -3.78 7.85
CA ARG A 224 4.35 -2.60 7.32
C ARG A 224 5.86 -2.78 7.27
N LEU A 225 6.46 -3.33 8.33
CA LEU A 225 7.90 -3.65 8.36
C LEU A 225 8.26 -4.67 7.27
N LEU A 226 7.43 -5.70 7.09
CA LEU A 226 7.59 -6.67 6.01
C LEU A 226 7.47 -6.00 4.64
N HIS A 227 6.51 -5.10 4.44
CA HIS A 227 6.33 -4.34 3.21
C HIS A 227 7.54 -3.44 2.93
N GLU A 228 7.99 -2.64 3.91
CA GLU A 228 9.19 -1.81 3.81
C GLU A 228 10.41 -2.65 3.40
N ARG A 229 10.61 -3.83 4.01
CA ARG A 229 11.71 -4.73 3.66
C ARG A 229 11.58 -5.39 2.29
N VAL A 230 10.38 -5.85 1.92
CA VAL A 230 10.11 -6.40 0.58
C VAL A 230 10.31 -5.32 -0.50
N THR A 231 9.94 -4.07 -0.21
CA THR A 231 10.22 -2.95 -1.10
C THR A 231 11.71 -2.63 -1.17
N GLU A 232 12.44 -2.67 -0.05
CA GLU A 232 13.91 -2.51 -0.04
C GLU A 232 14.59 -3.58 -0.91
N ILE A 233 14.22 -4.86 -0.76
CA ILE A 233 14.74 -5.97 -1.57
C ILE A 233 14.42 -5.77 -3.06
N SER A 234 13.21 -5.28 -3.38
CA SER A 234 12.84 -4.95 -4.76
C SER A 234 13.63 -3.77 -5.33
N CYS A 235 14.10 -2.84 -4.48
CA CYS A 235 14.84 -1.65 -4.89
C CYS A 235 16.36 -1.89 -4.98
N THR A 236 16.92 -2.80 -4.18
CA THR A 236 18.35 -3.16 -4.19
C THR A 236 18.68 -4.26 -5.19
N GLY A 237 17.72 -5.13 -5.52
CA GLY A 237 17.87 -6.25 -6.46
C GLY A 237 17.84 -5.85 -7.94
N SER A 238 18.91 -5.25 -8.43
CA SER A 238 19.16 -5.05 -9.86
C SER A 238 19.65 -6.35 -10.54
N SER A 239 18.95 -6.72 -11.62
CA SER A 239 19.27 -7.72 -12.66
C SER A 239 18.62 -9.12 -12.54
N GLN A 240 17.72 -9.39 -13.51
CA GLN A 240 17.25 -10.72 -13.95
C GLN A 240 16.44 -11.59 -12.96
N THR A 241 15.55 -11.05 -12.14
CA THR A 241 14.57 -11.88 -11.42
C THR A 241 13.35 -12.23 -12.29
N SER A 242 12.89 -13.48 -12.21
CA SER A 242 11.82 -14.05 -13.05
C SER A 242 10.53 -13.22 -12.94
N ALA A 243 9.77 -13.08 -14.04
CA ALA A 243 8.45 -12.43 -14.03
C ALA A 243 7.49 -13.05 -13.00
N GLU A 244 7.68 -14.33 -12.65
CA GLU A 244 6.94 -14.99 -11.57
C GLU A 244 7.31 -14.45 -10.19
N ASN A 245 8.58 -14.09 -9.93
CA ASN A 245 9.01 -13.51 -8.66
C ASN A 245 8.50 -12.07 -8.51
N ILE A 246 8.46 -11.32 -9.61
CA ILE A 246 7.87 -9.97 -9.62
C ILE A 246 6.35 -10.06 -9.44
N ALA A 247 5.69 -11.05 -10.05
CA ALA A 247 4.27 -11.30 -9.84
C ALA A 247 3.98 -11.70 -8.39
N THR A 248 4.77 -12.60 -7.78
CA THR A 248 4.58 -13.01 -6.38
C THR A 248 4.92 -11.90 -5.39
N MET A 249 5.95 -11.09 -5.65
CA MET A 249 6.23 -9.89 -4.84
C MET A 249 5.16 -8.81 -5.03
N SER A 250 4.62 -8.63 -6.24
CA SER A 250 3.48 -7.74 -6.45
C SER A 250 2.22 -8.22 -5.74
N THR A 251 1.99 -9.54 -5.62
CA THR A 251 0.88 -10.06 -4.81
C THR A 251 1.08 -9.82 -3.32
N LEU A 252 2.32 -9.79 -2.82
CA LEU A 252 2.60 -9.41 -1.43
C LEU A 252 2.37 -7.90 -1.19
N LEU A 253 2.73 -7.06 -2.17
CA LEU A 253 2.50 -5.61 -2.13
C LEU A 253 1.02 -5.22 -2.34
N GLN A 254 0.23 -6.06 -3.00
CA GLN A 254 -1.22 -5.88 -3.20
C GLN A 254 -2.07 -6.25 -1.98
N ILE A 255 -1.48 -6.78 -0.91
CA ILE A 255 -2.23 -7.10 0.29
C ILE A 255 -2.45 -5.81 1.08
N ASP A 256 -3.67 -5.28 0.96
CA ASP A 256 -4.10 -4.03 1.60
C ASP A 256 -3.91 -4.08 3.13
N GLU A 257 -3.15 -3.13 3.67
CA GLU A 257 -3.05 -2.85 5.11
C GLU A 257 -4.43 -2.70 5.77
N ASP A 258 -5.41 -2.22 5.00
CA ASP A 258 -6.78 -1.97 5.44
C ASP A 258 -7.57 -3.24 5.78
N ARG A 259 -7.21 -4.41 5.21
CA ARG A 259 -7.85 -5.70 5.56
C ARG A 259 -7.50 -6.18 6.97
N ILE A 260 -6.38 -5.70 7.51
CA ILE A 260 -5.84 -6.13 8.81
C ILE A 260 -6.32 -5.23 9.95
N ARG A 261 -6.82 -4.01 9.64
CA ARG A 261 -7.29 -3.05 10.64
C ARG A 261 -8.62 -3.45 11.27
N LEU A 262 -8.67 -3.52 12.60
CA LEU A 262 -9.94 -3.41 13.34
C LEU A 262 -10.59 -2.06 13.03
N SER A 263 -11.65 -2.04 12.21
CA SER A 263 -12.23 -0.79 11.70
C SER A 263 -12.71 0.13 12.83
N ALA A 264 -13.21 -0.45 13.93
CA ALA A 264 -13.72 0.30 15.07
C ALA A 264 -12.61 0.93 15.96
N ILE A 265 -11.49 0.22 16.17
CA ILE A 265 -10.31 0.74 16.89
C ILE A 265 -9.52 1.72 16.01
N GLY A 266 -9.49 1.49 14.69
CA GLY A 266 -8.92 2.42 13.72
C GLY A 266 -9.66 3.76 13.68
N LEU A 267 -11.00 3.75 13.74
CA LEU A 267 -11.81 4.98 13.86
C LEU A 267 -11.54 5.71 15.18
N PHE A 268 -11.41 4.96 16.28
CA PHE A 268 -11.11 5.53 17.59
C PHE A 268 -9.69 6.12 17.66
N LYS A 269 -8.72 5.49 16.99
CA LYS A 269 -7.34 6.00 16.86
C LYS A 269 -7.29 7.33 16.12
N VAL A 270 -8.12 7.53 15.09
CA VAL A 270 -8.31 8.84 14.45
C VAL A 270 -8.84 9.86 15.46
N GLY A 271 -9.79 9.47 16.31
CA GLY A 271 -10.29 10.30 17.42
C GLY A 271 -9.27 10.60 18.53
N ILE A 272 -8.40 9.66 18.91
CA ILE A 272 -7.32 9.90 19.88
C ILE A 272 -6.23 10.79 19.28
N HIS A 273 -5.94 10.67 17.97
CA HIS A 273 -4.98 11.54 17.30
C HIS A 273 -5.43 13.02 17.25
N LEU A 274 -6.72 13.29 17.47
CA LEU A 274 -7.30 14.63 17.66
C LEU A 274 -7.09 15.19 19.08
N VAL A 275 -6.67 14.37 20.07
CA VAL A 275 -6.43 14.79 21.44
C VAL A 275 -4.94 15.10 21.65
N PRO A 276 -4.52 16.38 21.74
CA PRO A 276 -3.11 16.77 21.76
C PRO A 276 -2.32 16.23 22.96
N THR A 277 -2.98 16.00 24.09
CA THR A 277 -2.40 15.55 25.36
C THR A 277 -1.85 14.12 25.31
N VAL A 278 -2.43 13.23 24.50
CA VAL A 278 -1.94 11.84 24.36
C VAL A 278 -0.64 11.78 23.53
N ARG A 279 -0.44 12.73 22.62
CA ARG A 279 0.79 12.86 21.81
C ARG A 279 2.00 13.21 22.68
N LEU A 280 1.80 14.04 23.71
CA LEU A 280 2.82 14.43 24.70
C LEU A 280 3.22 13.24 25.60
N LEU A 281 2.26 12.45 26.07
CA LEU A 281 2.54 11.25 26.89
C LEU A 281 3.28 10.15 26.09
N LYS A 282 2.95 9.98 24.81
CA LYS A 282 3.63 9.02 23.92
C LYS A 282 5.09 9.42 23.62
N GLN A 283 5.38 10.72 23.63
CA GLN A 283 6.74 11.27 23.53
C GLN A 283 7.53 11.14 24.84
N ALA A 284 6.87 11.25 26.00
CA ALA A 284 7.53 11.10 27.30
C ALA A 284 7.98 9.66 27.61
N ALA A 285 7.25 8.64 27.11
CA ALA A 285 7.58 7.23 27.34
C ALA A 285 8.73 6.69 26.47
N HIS A 286 9.12 7.40 25.41
CA HIS A 286 10.31 7.07 24.61
C HIS A 286 11.49 7.90 25.10
N SER A 287 12.18 7.43 26.14
CA SER A 287 13.50 7.92 26.53
C SER A 287 14.55 7.51 25.49
N ARG A 288 14.43 8.06 24.27
CA ARG A 288 15.59 8.23 23.39
C ARG A 288 16.16 9.59 23.73
N VAL A 289 17.45 9.63 24.07
CA VAL A 289 18.24 10.84 24.22
C VAL A 289 17.94 11.77 23.03
N MET A 290 17.09 12.78 23.24
CA MET A 290 16.83 13.82 22.24
C MET A 290 18.02 14.76 22.26
N ILE A 291 18.98 14.50 21.38
CA ILE A 291 19.93 15.53 20.97
C ILE A 291 19.08 16.60 20.27
N GLN A 292 18.88 17.76 20.91
CA GLN A 292 18.24 18.90 20.25
C GLN A 292 19.20 19.43 19.19
N VAL A 293 19.04 18.96 17.95
CA VAL A 293 19.64 19.60 16.79
C VAL A 293 18.73 20.76 16.42
N ALA A 294 19.08 21.97 16.85
CA ALA A 294 18.46 23.20 16.36
C ALA A 294 18.91 23.44 14.91
N GLY A 295 18.21 22.83 13.95
CA GLY A 295 18.42 23.09 12.52
C GLY A 295 17.55 24.27 12.06
N MET A 296 18.17 25.28 11.44
CA MET A 296 17.41 26.28 10.67
C MET A 296 16.73 25.59 9.49
N LYS A 297 15.40 25.68 9.42
CA LYS A 297 14.65 25.21 8.25
C LYS A 297 14.85 26.20 7.10
N ASN A 298 15.52 25.77 6.05
CA ASN A 298 15.66 26.54 4.82
C ASN A 298 14.40 26.37 3.97
N PHE A 299 13.53 27.38 3.93
CA PHE A 299 12.35 27.38 3.07
C PHE A 299 12.73 27.95 1.70
N GLN A 300 12.60 27.13 0.65
CA GLN A 300 12.79 27.62 -0.71
C GLN A 300 11.64 28.55 -1.08
N PRO A 301 11.89 29.64 -1.82
CA PRO A 301 10.82 30.47 -2.34
C PRO A 301 9.93 29.65 -3.29
N PRO A 302 8.61 29.88 -3.29
CA PRO A 302 7.72 29.18 -4.20
C PRO A 302 8.01 29.56 -5.66
N PRO A 303 7.77 28.65 -6.62
CA PRO A 303 7.95 28.95 -8.03
C PRO A 303 7.01 30.08 -8.49
N ASP A 304 7.52 30.98 -9.34
CA ASP A 304 6.72 32.05 -9.94
C ASP A 304 6.00 31.54 -11.21
N TYR A 305 4.76 31.98 -11.38
CA TYR A 305 3.87 31.62 -12.48
C TYR A 305 3.25 32.85 -13.18
N SER A 306 3.84 34.03 -12.97
CA SER A 306 3.41 35.29 -13.57
C SER A 306 3.38 35.24 -15.10
N ASP A 307 4.36 34.58 -15.72
CA ASP A 307 4.52 34.47 -17.18
C ASP A 307 3.51 33.54 -17.88
N ILE A 308 2.71 32.77 -17.13
CA ILE A 308 1.84 31.74 -17.71
C ILE A 308 0.41 32.26 -17.86
N GLU A 309 0.02 32.46 -19.13
CA GLU A 309 -1.35 32.78 -19.53
C GLU A 309 -2.16 31.51 -19.83
N LEU A 310 -3.42 31.49 -19.38
CA LEU A 310 -4.32 30.35 -19.57
C LEU A 310 -5.19 30.54 -20.82
N PRO A 311 -5.42 29.49 -21.62
CA PRO A 311 -6.33 29.58 -22.76
C PRO A 311 -7.79 29.66 -22.31
N GLU A 312 -8.64 30.26 -23.14
CA GLU A 312 -10.09 30.37 -22.91
C GLU A 312 -10.76 29.00 -22.67
N LYS A 313 -10.30 27.96 -23.36
CA LYS A 313 -10.79 26.58 -23.24
C LYS A 313 -9.69 25.67 -22.67
N PRO A 314 -9.56 25.59 -21.32
CA PRO A 314 -8.48 24.85 -20.68
C PRO A 314 -8.66 23.33 -20.75
N LYS A 315 -9.90 22.82 -20.83
CA LYS A 315 -10.18 21.37 -20.81
C LYS A 315 -9.87 20.70 -22.16
N LEU A 316 -9.52 19.42 -22.12
CA LEU A 316 -9.36 18.61 -23.32
C LEU A 316 -10.66 18.54 -24.11
N GLN A 317 -10.60 18.98 -25.35
CA GLN A 317 -11.72 18.98 -26.28
C GLN A 317 -12.10 17.56 -26.70
N TYR A 318 -13.36 17.40 -27.08
CA TYR A 318 -13.87 16.20 -27.71
C TYR A 318 -13.19 15.97 -29.08
N LYS A 319 -12.92 14.72 -29.44
CA LYS A 319 -12.42 14.34 -30.77
C LYS A 319 -13.45 13.45 -31.44
N ASP A 320 -13.69 13.62 -32.72
CA ASP A 320 -14.66 12.79 -33.44
C ASP A 320 -14.22 11.32 -33.51
N LYS A 321 -15.17 10.41 -33.31
CA LYS A 321 -14.92 8.97 -33.41
C LYS A 321 -14.63 8.51 -34.84
N VAL A 322 -15.24 9.19 -35.81
CA VAL A 322 -15.19 8.86 -37.23
C VAL A 322 -14.80 10.13 -37.99
N PRO A 323 -13.85 10.07 -38.92
CA PRO A 323 -13.53 11.19 -39.79
C PRO A 323 -14.75 11.62 -40.60
N THR A 324 -14.92 12.92 -40.76
CA THR A 324 -15.93 13.48 -41.65
C THR A 324 -15.45 13.38 -43.10
N TYR A 325 -16.28 12.78 -43.96
CA TYR A 325 -16.02 12.69 -45.40
C TYR A 325 -17.06 13.52 -46.15
N ALA A 326 -16.71 13.98 -47.35
CA ALA A 326 -17.67 14.65 -48.23
C ALA A 326 -18.87 13.72 -48.50
N PRO A 327 -20.11 14.24 -48.60
CA PRO A 327 -21.32 13.40 -48.67
C PRO A 327 -21.31 12.32 -49.77
N ASN A 328 -20.65 12.60 -50.90
CA ASN A 328 -20.58 11.70 -52.04
C ASN A 328 -19.38 10.74 -52.00
N MET A 329 -18.50 10.86 -51.00
CA MET A 329 -17.29 10.05 -50.88
C MET A 329 -17.50 8.90 -49.91
N LYS A 330 -17.33 7.67 -50.40
CA LYS A 330 -17.31 6.49 -49.53
C LYS A 330 -15.99 6.45 -48.74
N PRO A 331 -16.01 6.14 -47.42
CA PRO A 331 -14.79 6.05 -46.63
C PRO A 331 -13.80 5.03 -47.23
N PRO A 332 -12.55 5.43 -47.53
CA PRO A 332 -11.59 4.56 -48.19
C PRO A 332 -11.08 3.47 -47.25
N LYS A 333 -11.04 2.21 -47.71
CA LYS A 333 -10.48 1.09 -46.92
C LYS A 333 -8.95 1.06 -47.06
N MET A 334 -8.21 1.23 -45.97
CA MET A 334 -6.73 1.20 -46.00
C MET A 334 -6.14 -0.15 -45.57
N ALA A 335 -4.99 -0.56 -46.12
CA ALA A 335 -4.21 -1.68 -45.58
C ALA A 335 -3.74 -1.38 -44.14
N LYS A 336 -3.48 -2.41 -43.33
CA LYS A 336 -3.16 -2.23 -41.89
C LYS A 336 -1.90 -1.40 -41.62
N ARG A 337 -0.96 -1.30 -42.57
CA ARG A 337 0.27 -0.47 -42.52
C ARG A 337 0.93 -0.45 -41.14
N LEU A 338 1.51 -1.58 -40.72
CA LEU A 338 2.15 -1.74 -39.40
C LEU A 338 3.39 -0.85 -39.22
N ASN A 339 4.01 -0.43 -40.32
CA ASN A 339 5.12 0.53 -40.34
C ASN A 339 4.77 1.90 -39.71
N LEU A 340 3.48 2.24 -39.59
CA LEU A 340 3.05 3.48 -38.94
C LEU A 340 3.32 3.50 -37.43
N MET A 341 3.51 2.33 -36.81
CA MET A 341 3.82 2.21 -35.37
C MET A 341 5.28 1.85 -35.11
N ARG A 342 6.02 1.41 -36.14
CA ARG A 342 7.41 0.94 -36.00
C ARG A 342 8.39 2.11 -36.00
N GLY A 343 9.34 2.07 -35.08
CA GLY A 343 10.44 3.05 -34.98
C GLY A 343 10.10 4.29 -34.15
N PRO A 344 10.99 5.28 -34.16
CA PRO A 344 10.82 6.54 -33.44
C PRO A 344 9.83 7.48 -34.15
N GLU A 345 9.17 8.32 -33.35
CA GLU A 345 8.43 9.48 -33.82
C GLU A 345 9.38 10.57 -34.35
N PRO A 346 9.14 11.11 -35.55
CA PRO A 346 10.03 12.11 -36.13
C PRO A 346 9.70 13.56 -35.73
N ILE A 347 8.43 13.88 -35.48
CA ILE A 347 7.96 15.28 -35.37
C ILE A 347 7.46 15.59 -33.96
N HIS A 348 6.52 14.79 -33.44
CA HIS A 348 5.79 15.10 -32.19
C HIS A 348 6.50 14.56 -30.95
N THR A 349 7.82 14.76 -30.87
CA THR A 349 8.66 14.22 -29.80
C THR A 349 8.89 15.23 -28.68
N GLU A 350 8.88 16.52 -28.99
CA GLU A 350 9.14 17.58 -28.01
C GLU A 350 7.85 18.22 -27.49
N PHE A 351 7.93 18.74 -26.26
CA PHE A 351 6.84 19.49 -25.64
C PHE A 351 6.74 20.90 -26.22
N ILE A 352 5.55 21.30 -26.68
CA ILE A 352 5.31 22.65 -27.22
C ILE A 352 5.30 23.65 -26.07
N HIS A 353 4.52 23.36 -25.02
CA HIS A 353 4.37 24.25 -23.85
C HIS A 353 5.48 24.06 -22.79
N LYS A 354 6.45 23.16 -23.03
CA LYS A 354 7.63 22.91 -22.18
C LYS A 354 7.35 22.67 -20.68
N GLN A 355 6.17 22.13 -20.35
CA GLN A 355 5.79 21.82 -18.95
C GLN A 355 5.69 20.31 -18.73
N TYR A 356 4.51 19.71 -18.88
CA TYR A 356 4.24 18.32 -18.50
C TYR A 356 3.46 17.58 -19.58
N GLY A 357 3.54 16.25 -19.58
CA GLY A 357 2.66 15.43 -20.39
C GLY A 357 2.99 13.95 -20.39
N ILE A 358 2.33 13.23 -21.29
CA ILE A 358 2.46 11.78 -21.43
C ILE A 358 3.20 11.47 -22.73
N VAL A 359 4.28 10.70 -22.62
CA VAL A 359 5.11 10.26 -23.75
C VAL A 359 4.97 8.76 -23.95
N ALA A 360 4.73 8.34 -25.18
CA ALA A 360 4.70 6.93 -25.56
C ALA A 360 6.12 6.35 -25.58
N LEU A 361 6.38 5.26 -24.87
CA LEU A 361 7.66 4.53 -24.91
C LEU A 361 7.69 3.48 -26.02
N CYS A 362 6.52 2.96 -26.42
CA CYS A 362 6.38 1.98 -27.48
C CYS A 362 5.31 2.40 -28.49
N GLY A 363 5.41 1.89 -29.72
CA GLY A 363 4.40 2.11 -30.74
C GLY A 363 3.14 1.28 -30.52
N GLY A 364 1.99 1.80 -30.92
CA GLY A 364 0.70 1.12 -30.77
C GLY A 364 -0.46 1.85 -31.43
N ARG A 365 -1.68 1.35 -31.24
CA ARG A 365 -2.92 1.98 -31.74
C ARG A 365 -3.73 2.57 -30.61
N LEU A 366 -4.14 3.81 -30.76
CA LEU A 366 -5.15 4.42 -29.90
C LEU A 366 -6.52 4.27 -30.54
N ASN A 367 -7.39 3.54 -29.85
CA ASN A 367 -8.80 3.47 -30.17
C ASN A 367 -9.50 4.74 -29.65
N TYR A 368 -10.65 5.07 -30.23
CA TYR A 368 -11.48 6.17 -29.73
C TYR A 368 -11.80 6.06 -28.23
N GLY A 369 -12.09 4.85 -27.74
CA GLY A 369 -12.36 4.63 -26.30
C GLY A 369 -11.19 5.01 -25.40
N HIS A 370 -9.94 4.86 -25.86
CA HIS A 370 -8.76 5.30 -25.10
C HIS A 370 -8.67 6.83 -25.08
N LEU A 371 -8.93 7.50 -26.20
CA LEU A 371 -8.97 8.97 -26.26
C LEU A 371 -10.04 9.54 -25.32
N GLU A 372 -11.22 8.92 -25.29
CA GLU A 372 -12.30 9.36 -24.41
C GLU A 372 -11.98 9.09 -22.94
N MET A 373 -11.37 7.95 -22.62
CA MET A 373 -10.87 7.65 -21.26
C MET A 373 -9.85 8.71 -20.80
N ILE A 374 -8.84 9.02 -21.63
CA ILE A 374 -7.84 10.06 -21.33
C ILE A 374 -8.54 11.40 -21.06
N ARG A 375 -9.47 11.79 -21.95
CA ARG A 375 -10.22 13.04 -21.85
C ARG A 375 -11.00 13.12 -20.53
N MET A 376 -11.75 12.07 -20.20
CA MET A 376 -12.56 12.01 -18.99
C MET A 376 -11.70 12.03 -17.72
N THR A 377 -10.63 11.23 -17.68
CA THR A 377 -9.74 11.15 -16.50
C THR A 377 -9.06 12.48 -16.22
N ILE A 378 -8.47 13.10 -17.26
CA ILE A 378 -7.79 14.40 -17.11
C ILE A 378 -8.80 15.49 -16.77
N ASN A 379 -9.90 15.63 -17.52
CA ASN A 379 -10.89 16.69 -17.28
C ASN A 379 -11.59 16.58 -15.92
N ARG A 380 -11.65 15.38 -15.32
CA ARG A 380 -12.21 15.14 -13.98
C ARG A 380 -11.26 15.55 -12.86
N LYS A 381 -9.95 15.35 -13.06
CA LYS A 381 -8.93 15.57 -12.02
C LYS A 381 -8.20 16.91 -12.15
N MET A 382 -8.23 17.55 -13.32
CA MET A 382 -7.59 18.84 -13.55
C MET A 382 -8.41 20.02 -13.02
N ASP A 383 -7.71 21.01 -12.46
CA ASP A 383 -8.30 22.29 -12.07
C ASP A 383 -8.30 23.25 -13.25
N ALA A 384 -9.46 23.44 -13.89
CA ALA A 384 -9.60 24.27 -15.09
C ALA A 384 -9.24 25.75 -14.89
N THR A 385 -9.20 26.24 -13.65
CA THR A 385 -8.81 27.63 -13.33
C THR A 385 -7.30 27.84 -13.28
N LYS A 386 -6.51 26.77 -13.12
CA LYS A 386 -5.05 26.82 -12.97
C LYS A 386 -4.31 26.06 -14.05
N MET A 387 -4.93 25.04 -14.62
CA MET A 387 -4.35 24.10 -15.56
C MET A 387 -5.11 24.11 -16.88
N PHE A 388 -4.40 23.81 -17.96
CA PHE A 388 -4.96 23.51 -19.27
C PHE A 388 -4.34 22.23 -19.83
N ALA A 389 -5.07 21.54 -20.71
CA ALA A 389 -4.63 20.30 -21.31
C ALA A 389 -4.92 20.28 -22.81
N VAL A 390 -3.93 19.85 -23.60
CA VAL A 390 -3.93 19.93 -25.06
C VAL A 390 -3.63 18.57 -25.69
N TRP A 391 -4.39 18.23 -26.73
CA TRP A 391 -4.12 17.05 -27.54
C TRP A 391 -2.89 17.25 -28.43
N ARG A 392 -1.95 16.30 -28.40
CA ARG A 392 -0.85 16.19 -29.40
C ARG A 392 -1.10 15.06 -30.41
N VAL A 393 -2.27 14.44 -30.32
CA VAL A 393 -2.69 13.32 -31.16
C VAL A 393 -3.93 13.70 -31.95
N ASP A 394 -3.95 13.29 -33.21
CA ASP A 394 -5.05 13.51 -34.13
C ASP A 394 -6.25 12.62 -33.79
N ALA A 395 -7.42 13.04 -34.28
CA ALA A 395 -8.60 12.19 -34.21
C ALA A 395 -8.35 10.84 -34.93
N PRO A 396 -9.02 9.76 -34.53
CA PRO A 396 -8.89 8.45 -35.17
C PRO A 396 -9.15 8.52 -36.68
N TRP A 397 -8.12 8.24 -37.48
CA TRP A 397 -8.17 8.38 -38.95
C TRP A 397 -7.86 7.08 -39.70
N GLN A 398 -7.12 6.13 -39.09
CA GLN A 398 -6.79 4.86 -39.74
C GLN A 398 -7.98 3.90 -39.65
N PRO A 399 -8.64 3.50 -40.76
CA PRO A 399 -9.74 2.55 -40.73
C PRO A 399 -9.26 1.12 -40.51
N LEU A 400 -9.84 0.43 -39.53
CA LEU A 400 -9.65 -1.01 -39.31
C LEU A 400 -10.85 -1.77 -39.85
N THR A 401 -10.60 -2.69 -40.78
CA THR A 401 -11.64 -3.54 -41.35
C THR A 401 -11.74 -4.87 -40.62
N ARG A 402 -12.96 -5.35 -40.37
CA ARG A 402 -13.25 -6.66 -39.80
C ARG A 402 -14.23 -7.42 -40.69
N LYS A 403 -14.00 -8.72 -40.89
CA LYS A 403 -14.98 -9.61 -41.54
C LYS A 403 -16.00 -10.07 -40.51
N GLY A 404 -17.24 -10.32 -40.93
CA GLY A 404 -18.26 -10.88 -40.06
C GLY A 404 -17.82 -12.24 -39.50
N GLN A 405 -18.22 -12.52 -38.26
CA GLN A 405 -17.94 -13.79 -37.60
C GLN A 405 -18.58 -14.95 -38.39
N GLY A 406 -17.87 -16.08 -38.51
CA GLY A 406 -18.35 -17.25 -39.26
C GLY A 406 -18.22 -17.18 -40.79
N LYS A 407 -17.65 -16.12 -41.36
CA LYS A 407 -17.38 -16.05 -42.81
C LYS A 407 -16.09 -16.80 -43.17
N ARG A 408 -16.09 -17.45 -44.34
CA ARG A 408 -14.90 -18.11 -44.90
C ARG A 408 -13.84 -17.10 -45.35
N MET A 409 -12.61 -17.58 -45.54
CA MET A 409 -11.53 -16.81 -46.17
C MET A 409 -11.88 -16.48 -47.63
N GLY A 410 -11.31 -15.41 -48.19
CA GLY A 410 -11.68 -14.90 -49.53
C GLY A 410 -12.88 -13.95 -49.53
N GLY A 411 -13.45 -13.65 -50.70
CA GLY A 411 -14.64 -12.78 -50.82
C GLY A 411 -14.37 -11.27 -50.61
N GLY A 412 -13.13 -10.82 -50.79
CA GLY A 412 -12.75 -9.43 -50.65
C GLY A 412 -12.53 -8.95 -49.21
N LYS A 413 -12.43 -7.63 -49.04
CA LYS A 413 -12.11 -6.98 -47.76
C LYS A 413 -13.38 -6.61 -47.00
N GLY A 414 -13.41 -6.90 -45.70
CA GLY A 414 -14.53 -6.60 -44.81
C GLY A 414 -14.91 -5.11 -44.74
N ALA A 415 -16.02 -4.82 -44.04
CA ALA A 415 -16.43 -3.45 -43.74
C ALA A 415 -15.47 -2.80 -42.73
N ILE A 416 -15.47 -1.47 -42.66
CA ILE A 416 -14.74 -0.72 -41.64
C ILE A 416 -15.51 -0.90 -40.32
N ASP A 417 -14.81 -1.34 -39.28
CA ASP A 417 -15.37 -1.59 -37.96
C ASP A 417 -15.22 -0.36 -37.06
N HIS A 418 -13.99 0.18 -37.00
CA HIS A 418 -13.67 1.38 -36.23
C HIS A 418 -12.41 2.07 -36.80
N TYR A 419 -12.16 3.29 -36.32
CA TYR A 419 -10.96 4.06 -36.64
C TYR A 419 -10.02 4.09 -35.44
N VAL A 420 -8.72 4.16 -35.72
CA VAL A 420 -7.65 4.26 -34.72
C VAL A 420 -6.63 5.31 -35.13
N THR A 421 -5.84 5.77 -34.17
CA THR A 421 -4.65 6.59 -34.43
C THR A 421 -3.39 5.76 -34.15
N PRO A 422 -2.54 5.48 -35.15
CA PRO A 422 -1.26 4.82 -34.91
C PRO A 422 -0.27 5.80 -34.26
N ILE A 423 0.45 5.32 -33.26
CA ILE A 423 1.42 6.07 -32.46
C ILE A 423 2.77 5.36 -32.55
N LYS A 424 3.86 6.13 -32.66
CA LYS A 424 5.25 5.64 -32.59
C LYS A 424 5.88 5.92 -31.23
N ALA A 425 6.99 5.25 -30.96
CA ALA A 425 7.77 5.46 -29.76
C ALA A 425 8.36 6.88 -29.73
N GLY A 426 8.30 7.53 -28.58
CA GLY A 426 8.74 8.92 -28.37
C GLY A 426 7.65 9.97 -28.64
N ARG A 427 6.46 9.59 -29.12
CA ARG A 427 5.40 10.57 -29.39
C ARG A 427 4.75 11.08 -28.11
N VAL A 428 4.61 12.40 -27.99
CA VAL A 428 3.80 13.05 -26.95
C VAL A 428 2.31 12.86 -27.27
N ILE A 429 1.54 12.39 -26.30
CA ILE A 429 0.11 12.08 -26.48
C ILE A 429 -0.77 13.26 -26.06
N VAL A 430 -0.54 13.72 -24.83
CA VAL A 430 -1.24 14.84 -24.21
C VAL A 430 -0.21 15.70 -23.50
N GLU A 431 -0.41 17.01 -23.59
CA GLU A 431 0.30 17.99 -22.79
C GLU A 431 -0.63 18.58 -21.74
N VAL A 432 -0.07 18.82 -20.56
CA VAL A 432 -0.73 19.56 -19.50
C VAL A 432 0.19 20.70 -19.08
N GLY A 433 -0.39 21.87 -18.97
CA GLY A 433 0.31 23.07 -18.55
C GLY A 433 -0.54 23.96 -17.66
N GLY A 434 0.03 25.07 -17.23
CA GLY A 434 -0.60 26.05 -16.34
C GLY A 434 0.24 26.36 -15.12
N LYS A 435 -0.40 26.95 -14.11
CA LYS A 435 0.21 27.38 -12.85
C LYS A 435 0.23 26.22 -11.85
N CYS A 436 1.04 25.21 -12.14
CA CYS A 436 1.07 23.95 -11.40
C CYS A 436 2.46 23.35 -11.32
N GLU A 437 2.65 22.48 -10.33
CA GLU A 437 3.89 21.70 -10.14
C GLU A 437 3.72 20.28 -10.66
N PHE A 438 4.84 19.62 -10.95
CA PHE A 438 4.83 18.25 -11.46
C PHE A 438 4.18 17.27 -10.47
N GLU A 439 4.38 17.46 -9.17
CA GLU A 439 3.81 16.59 -8.13
C GLU A 439 2.28 16.58 -8.13
N GLN A 440 1.64 17.69 -8.51
CA GLN A 440 0.19 17.80 -8.61
C GLN A 440 -0.35 17.09 -9.86
N VAL A 441 0.41 17.17 -10.95
CA VAL A 441 0.02 16.65 -12.27
C VAL A 441 0.33 15.17 -12.43
N PHE A 442 1.43 14.71 -11.82
CA PHE A 442 1.96 13.35 -11.95
C PHE A 442 0.94 12.25 -11.63
N PRO A 443 0.14 12.30 -10.54
CA PRO A 443 -0.73 11.19 -10.16
C PRO A 443 -1.75 10.82 -11.23
N PHE A 444 -2.42 11.81 -11.83
CA PHE A 444 -3.43 11.55 -12.85
C PHE A 444 -2.83 11.28 -14.23
N LEU A 445 -1.68 11.89 -14.57
CA LEU A 445 -0.98 11.53 -15.82
C LEU A 445 -0.44 10.11 -15.77
N ASN A 446 0.08 9.69 -14.62
CA ASN A 446 0.59 8.34 -14.41
C ASN A 446 -0.54 7.31 -14.47
N GLU A 447 -1.69 7.58 -13.84
CA GLU A 447 -2.90 6.74 -13.97
C GLU A 447 -3.28 6.55 -15.44
N VAL A 448 -3.33 7.63 -16.22
CA VAL A 448 -3.62 7.53 -17.65
C VAL A 448 -2.56 6.70 -18.38
N ALA A 449 -1.27 6.90 -18.08
CA ALA A 449 -0.18 6.16 -18.70
C ALA A 449 -0.28 4.64 -18.48
N HIS A 450 -0.75 4.18 -17.31
CA HIS A 450 -0.95 2.76 -17.00
C HIS A 450 -2.13 2.13 -17.75
N ILE A 451 -3.15 2.91 -18.12
CA ILE A 451 -4.33 2.40 -18.82
C ILE A 451 -4.09 2.29 -20.34
N LEU A 452 -3.08 2.98 -20.88
CA LEU A 452 -2.77 2.97 -22.31
C LEU A 452 -2.40 1.56 -22.81
N PRO A 453 -2.76 1.20 -24.05
CA PRO A 453 -2.50 -0.13 -24.61
C PRO A 453 -1.01 -0.39 -24.93
N PHE A 454 -0.14 0.58 -24.69
CA PHE A 454 1.30 0.50 -24.89
C PHE A 454 2.00 1.21 -23.73
N LYS A 455 3.28 0.88 -23.50
CA LYS A 455 4.06 1.52 -22.44
C LYS A 455 4.15 3.02 -22.68
N ALA A 456 3.80 3.80 -21.67
CA ALA A 456 3.89 5.25 -21.67
C ALA A 456 4.42 5.72 -20.31
N LYS A 457 4.91 6.95 -20.27
CA LYS A 457 5.34 7.59 -19.03
C LYS A 457 4.81 9.00 -18.92
N ALA A 458 4.44 9.40 -17.70
CA ALA A 458 4.25 10.80 -17.34
C ALA A 458 5.63 11.43 -17.11
N THR A 459 5.93 12.54 -17.78
CA THR A 459 7.23 13.21 -17.66
C THR A 459 7.07 14.72 -17.74
N SER A 460 8.07 15.43 -17.23
CA SER A 460 8.22 16.88 -17.42
C SER A 460 9.22 17.18 -18.53
N TYR A 461 9.18 18.39 -19.06
CA TYR A 461 10.16 18.83 -20.06
C TYR A 461 11.60 18.75 -19.52
N GLN A 462 11.82 19.20 -18.27
CA GLN A 462 13.14 19.14 -17.63
C GLN A 462 13.63 17.69 -17.50
N LEU A 463 12.80 16.80 -16.93
CA LEU A 463 13.15 15.38 -16.79
C LEU A 463 13.46 14.73 -18.14
N MET A 464 12.72 15.08 -19.20
CA MET A 464 12.98 14.59 -20.55
C MET A 464 14.32 15.10 -21.11
N GLN A 465 14.75 16.32 -20.78
CA GLN A 465 16.08 16.82 -21.18
C GLN A 465 17.18 16.14 -20.37
N ASP A 466 16.99 15.96 -19.06
CA ASP A 466 17.94 15.27 -18.19
C ASP A 466 18.16 13.83 -18.65
N GLU A 467 17.09 13.12 -19.03
CA GLU A 467 17.18 11.78 -19.62
C GLU A 467 17.97 11.76 -20.94
N LYS A 468 17.81 12.77 -21.80
CA LYS A 468 18.59 12.89 -23.04
C LYS A 468 20.07 13.13 -22.75
N ILE A 469 20.38 14.00 -21.80
CA ILE A 469 21.75 14.29 -21.36
C ILE A 469 22.38 13.03 -20.76
N GLU A 470 21.64 12.31 -19.92
CA GLU A 470 22.11 11.08 -19.31
C GLU A 470 22.32 9.98 -20.36
N GLU A 471 21.43 9.84 -21.34
CA GLU A 471 21.65 8.90 -22.46
C GLU A 471 22.94 9.23 -23.23
N GLN A 472 23.21 10.52 -23.48
CA GLN A 472 24.46 10.97 -24.12
C GLN A 472 25.69 10.67 -23.25
N ARG A 473 25.59 10.92 -21.94
CA ARG A 473 26.65 10.63 -20.97
C ARG A 473 26.97 9.13 -20.92
N LEU A 474 25.96 8.29 -20.86
CA LEU A 474 26.11 6.83 -20.87
C LEU A 474 26.69 6.32 -22.19
N GLN A 475 26.29 6.91 -23.32
CA GLN A 475 26.87 6.59 -24.63
C GLN A 475 28.36 6.98 -24.69
N ALA A 476 28.74 8.14 -24.16
CA ALA A 476 30.12 8.59 -24.11
C ALA A 476 30.98 7.77 -23.14
N ALA A 477 30.40 7.33 -22.02
CA ALA A 477 31.05 6.52 -21.00
C ALA A 477 31.14 5.02 -21.38
N ASN A 478 30.52 4.60 -22.49
CA ASN A 478 30.51 3.21 -22.90
C ASN A 478 31.93 2.74 -23.27
N ILE A 479 32.48 1.83 -22.44
CA ILE A 479 33.80 1.23 -22.63
C ILE A 479 33.80 0.19 -23.75
N ASN A 480 32.65 -0.42 -24.06
CA ASN A 480 32.57 -1.50 -25.03
C ASN A 480 32.87 -0.96 -26.46
N PRO A 481 33.95 -1.43 -27.11
CA PRO A 481 34.31 -0.98 -28.46
C PRO A 481 33.29 -1.46 -29.53
N TYR A 482 32.59 -2.57 -29.28
CA TYR A 482 31.63 -3.15 -30.22
C TYR A 482 30.22 -2.66 -29.93
N THR A 483 29.92 -1.43 -30.34
CA THR A 483 28.55 -0.91 -30.30
C THR A 483 27.67 -1.60 -31.35
N PRO A 484 26.36 -1.77 -31.11
CA PRO A 484 25.43 -2.28 -32.12
C PRO A 484 25.53 -1.50 -33.44
N GLN A 485 25.70 -0.18 -33.34
CA GLN A 485 25.90 0.69 -34.50
C GLN A 485 27.16 0.34 -35.30
N TYR A 486 28.28 0.11 -34.62
CA TYR A 486 29.54 -0.27 -35.24
C TYR A 486 29.46 -1.66 -35.91
N VAL A 487 28.96 -2.66 -35.18
CA VAL A 487 28.81 -4.04 -35.66
C VAL A 487 27.96 -4.11 -36.93
N ILE A 488 26.82 -3.41 -36.92
CA ILE A 488 25.89 -3.37 -38.06
C ILE A 488 26.51 -2.62 -39.24
N ARG A 489 27.12 -1.45 -39.04
CA ARG A 489 27.70 -0.67 -40.14
C ARG A 489 28.80 -1.43 -40.88
N ASN A 490 29.62 -2.17 -40.15
CA ASN A 490 30.73 -2.95 -40.72
C ASN A 490 30.32 -4.36 -41.17
N ASN A 491 29.02 -4.71 -41.10
CA ASN A 491 28.52 -6.04 -41.43
C ASN A 491 29.33 -7.18 -40.76
N MET A 492 29.71 -6.98 -39.51
CA MET A 492 30.52 -7.96 -38.79
C MET A 492 29.76 -9.29 -38.67
N GLY A 493 30.46 -10.41 -38.87
CA GLY A 493 29.86 -11.74 -38.84
C GLY A 493 28.76 -11.97 -39.89
N GLY A 494 28.73 -11.18 -40.96
CA GLY A 494 27.69 -11.28 -42.00
C GLY A 494 26.29 -10.96 -41.49
N CYS A 495 26.18 -10.11 -40.45
CA CYS A 495 24.91 -9.82 -39.78
C CYS A 495 23.80 -9.30 -40.71
N HIS A 496 24.16 -8.67 -41.82
CA HIS A 496 23.21 -8.14 -42.80
C HIS A 496 22.31 -9.18 -43.47
N SER A 497 22.71 -10.45 -43.44
CA SER A 497 21.95 -11.57 -44.00
C SER A 497 20.73 -11.94 -43.16
N TRP A 498 20.79 -11.74 -41.83
CA TRP A 498 19.75 -12.17 -40.89
C TRP A 498 19.04 -11.02 -40.14
N ILE A 499 19.54 -9.78 -40.18
CA ILE A 499 18.88 -8.61 -39.56
C ILE A 499 17.87 -7.92 -40.49
N SER A 500 16.84 -7.30 -39.91
CA SER A 500 15.85 -6.53 -40.68
C SER A 500 16.48 -5.23 -41.24
N PRO A 501 16.02 -4.72 -42.41
CA PRO A 501 16.40 -3.38 -42.89
C PRO A 501 16.12 -2.25 -41.88
N PHE A 502 15.14 -2.44 -41.00
CA PHE A 502 14.82 -1.50 -39.93
C PHE A 502 15.83 -1.54 -38.79
N ASP A 503 16.35 -2.72 -38.46
CA ASP A 503 17.39 -2.89 -37.44
C ASP A 503 18.70 -2.25 -37.93
N LYS A 504 18.96 -2.30 -39.25
CA LYS A 504 20.06 -1.56 -39.89
C LYS A 504 19.92 -0.04 -39.72
N LYS A 505 18.68 0.46 -39.69
CA LYS A 505 18.38 1.89 -39.56
C LYS A 505 18.45 2.39 -38.12
N TRP A 506 17.99 1.56 -37.18
CA TRP A 506 17.78 1.98 -35.78
C TRP A 506 18.68 1.27 -34.77
N PHE A 507 19.61 0.43 -35.24
CA PHE A 507 20.63 -0.24 -34.43
C PHE A 507 20.05 -0.97 -33.21
N PHE A 508 18.95 -1.70 -33.43
CA PHE A 508 18.19 -2.44 -32.40
C PHE A 508 17.56 -1.60 -31.27
N LYS A 509 17.54 -0.26 -31.37
CA LYS A 509 16.81 0.58 -30.39
C LYS A 509 15.29 0.40 -30.45
N TYR A 510 14.75 0.03 -31.61
CA TYR A 510 13.32 -0.20 -31.83
C TYR A 510 13.14 -1.54 -32.54
N VAL A 511 12.53 -2.50 -31.84
CA VAL A 511 12.31 -3.86 -32.35
C VAL A 511 10.91 -3.97 -32.94
#